data_AF-A0A3M1K3U7-F1
#
_entry.id   AF-A0A3M1K3U7-F1
#
_cell.length_a   1.000
_cell.length_b   1.000
_cell.length_c   1.000
_cell.angle_alpha   90.00
_cell.angle_beta   90.00
_cell.angle_gamma   90.00
#
_symmetry.space_group_name_H-M   'P 1'
#
loop_
_entity.id
_entity.type
_entity.pdbx_description
1 polymer ?
#
loop_
_entity_poly.entity_id
_entity_poly.type
_entity_poly.pdbx_seq_one_letter_code
_entity_poly.pdbx_strand_id
1 'polypeptide(L)'
;MAGPKHSQGDGRVVPGPGVLGNPDALCDLLDQATGEMIAGLEDVADCAGAAAMLRDETLAPGDRLARFAEALIAMARPLLVELAELHRRECLLLRLDPHEQMPLFHERAERLIDYFRQLFRTHAAEFAQDGAAEADALMRIESSLLYTLKRESEAE
;
A
#
# COMPACT_ATOMS: atom_id res chain seq x y z
N MET A 1 -7.80 45.86 -36.65
CA MET A 1 -6.95 44.74 -36.19
C MET A 1 -6.82 44.86 -34.69
N ALA A 2 -7.49 44.00 -33.93
CA ALA A 2 -7.40 43.92 -32.48
C ALA A 2 -6.43 42.79 -32.12
N GLY A 3 -5.35 43.09 -31.40
CA GLY A 3 -4.45 42.09 -30.83
C GLY A 3 -4.97 41.61 -29.46
N PRO A 4 -4.73 40.36 -29.07
CA PRO A 4 -5.09 39.86 -27.75
C PRO A 4 -3.92 40.07 -26.79
N LYS A 5 -4.18 40.56 -25.56
CA LYS A 5 -3.21 40.44 -24.45
C LYS A 5 -3.91 40.19 -23.11
N HIS A 6 -3.66 38.97 -22.64
CA HIS A 6 -3.38 38.51 -21.28
C HIS A 6 -4.42 38.74 -20.17
N SER A 7 -5.07 37.62 -19.87
CA SER A 7 -5.33 37.05 -18.54
C SER A 7 -4.48 37.61 -17.39
N GLN A 8 -5.16 38.04 -16.33
CA GLN A 8 -4.63 38.05 -14.96
C GLN A 8 -5.77 37.60 -14.03
N GLY A 9 -5.84 36.29 -13.80
CA GLY A 9 -6.54 35.74 -12.66
C GLY A 9 -5.69 36.01 -11.43
N ASP A 10 -6.22 36.86 -10.55
CA ASP A 10 -5.57 37.34 -9.33
C ASP A 10 -5.62 36.22 -8.27
N GLY A 11 -4.79 35.20 -8.46
CA GLY A 11 -4.52 34.16 -7.47
C GLY A 11 -3.61 34.75 -6.40
N ARG A 12 -4.20 35.32 -5.35
CA ARG A 12 -3.48 35.79 -4.15
C ARG A 12 -2.68 34.63 -3.53
N VAL A 13 -1.42 34.54 -3.92
CA VAL A 13 -0.38 33.80 -3.20
C VAL A 13 -0.26 34.44 -1.83
N VAL A 14 -0.56 33.70 -0.77
CA VAL A 14 -0.28 34.12 0.61
C VAL A 14 1.19 33.82 0.90
N PRO A 15 2.08 34.82 0.97
CA PRO A 15 3.49 34.59 1.25
C PRO A 15 3.67 34.46 2.77
N GLY A 16 3.78 33.23 3.25
CA GLY A 16 4.30 32.95 4.59
C GLY A 16 5.83 32.77 4.56
N PRO A 17 6.55 32.95 5.68
CA PRO A 17 8.00 32.74 5.72
C PRO A 17 8.32 31.31 5.27
N GLY A 18 9.11 31.23 4.20
CA GLY A 18 9.30 30.05 3.39
C GLY A 18 10.04 28.94 4.12
N VAL A 19 9.30 27.93 4.56
CA VAL A 19 9.79 26.57 4.49
C VAL A 19 9.41 26.10 3.10
N LEU A 20 10.39 26.01 2.20
CA LEU A 20 10.19 25.32 0.92
C LEU A 20 9.72 23.91 1.28
N GLY A 21 8.58 23.47 0.75
CA GLY A 21 8.17 22.09 0.89
C GLY A 21 9.33 21.19 0.48
N ASN A 22 9.65 20.20 1.31
CA ASN A 22 10.78 19.30 1.08
C ASN A 22 10.23 17.90 0.75
N PRO A 23 10.03 17.58 -0.54
CA PRO A 23 9.60 16.24 -0.96
C PRO A 23 10.55 15.14 -0.49
N ASP A 24 11.84 15.42 -0.32
CA ASP A 24 12.81 14.43 0.17
C ASP A 24 12.49 14.02 1.61
N ALA A 25 12.03 14.97 2.44
CA ALA A 25 11.60 14.66 3.81
C ALA A 25 10.35 13.77 3.85
N LEU A 26 9.42 13.97 2.92
CA LEU A 26 8.26 13.09 2.76
C LEU A 26 8.70 11.69 2.28
N CYS A 27 9.62 11.64 1.33
CA CYS A 27 10.20 10.40 0.79
C CYS A 27 10.84 9.57 1.90
N ASP A 28 11.76 10.17 2.67
CA ASP A 28 12.46 9.50 3.77
C ASP A 28 11.47 8.97 4.83
N LEU A 29 10.46 9.77 5.18
CA LEU A 29 9.46 9.39 6.16
C LEU A 29 8.60 8.22 5.67
N LEU A 30 8.13 8.25 4.42
CA LEU A 30 7.35 7.15 3.84
C LEU A 30 8.19 5.88 3.68
N ASP A 31 9.47 6.00 3.32
CA ASP A 31 10.40 4.87 3.27
C ASP A 31 10.61 4.26 4.65
N GLN A 32 10.82 5.08 5.68
CA GLN A 32 10.96 4.61 7.06
C GLN A 32 9.68 3.90 7.52
N ALA A 33 8.51 4.52 7.35
CA ALA A 33 7.24 3.94 7.77
C ALA A 33 6.94 2.62 7.06
N THR A 34 7.22 2.54 5.76
CA THR A 34 7.07 1.30 4.98
C THR A 34 8.01 0.20 5.50
N GLY A 35 9.26 0.57 5.81
CA GLY A 35 10.23 -0.34 6.41
C GLY A 35 9.81 -0.83 7.79
N GLU A 36 9.28 0.05 8.65
CA GLU A 36 8.77 -0.30 9.98
C GLU A 36 7.54 -1.21 9.91
N MET A 37 6.61 -0.96 8.98
CA MET A 37 5.46 -1.84 8.76
C MET A 37 5.90 -3.24 8.35
N ILE A 38 6.85 -3.36 7.42
CA ILE A 38 7.39 -4.66 6.98
C ILE A 38 8.15 -5.35 8.12
N ALA A 39 9.03 -4.64 8.82
CA ALA A 39 9.78 -5.20 9.95
C ALA A 39 8.84 -5.66 11.07
N GLY A 40 7.80 -4.89 11.39
CA GLY A 40 6.79 -5.27 12.38
C GLY A 40 6.00 -6.52 11.96
N LEU A 41 5.72 -6.68 10.67
CA LEU A 41 5.15 -7.94 10.16
C LEU A 41 6.12 -9.09 10.36
N GLU A 42 7.41 -8.93 10.06
CA GLU A 42 8.43 -9.97 10.23
C GLU A 42 8.68 -10.34 11.69
N ASP A 43 8.63 -9.37 12.61
CA ASP A 43 8.80 -9.57 14.05
C ASP A 43 7.62 -10.32 14.69
N VAL A 44 6.40 -10.08 14.19
CA VAL A 44 5.17 -10.78 14.64
C VAL A 44 5.00 -12.10 13.88
N ALA A 45 5.54 -12.20 12.67
CA ALA A 45 5.52 -13.37 11.84
C ALA A 45 6.51 -14.43 12.34
N ASP A 46 6.09 -15.20 13.35
CA ASP A 46 6.22 -16.64 13.21
C ASP A 46 5.23 -17.10 12.13
N CYS A 47 5.51 -16.77 10.86
CA CYS A 47 4.66 -17.14 9.73
C CYS A 47 4.49 -18.66 9.65
N ALA A 48 5.47 -19.43 10.13
CA ALA A 48 5.35 -20.88 10.29
C ALA A 48 4.32 -21.27 11.35
N GLY A 49 4.28 -20.55 12.49
CA GLY A 49 3.24 -20.70 13.53
C GLY A 49 1.84 -20.33 13.05
N ALA A 50 1.67 -19.21 12.33
CA ALA A 50 0.38 -18.81 11.76
C ALA A 50 -0.08 -19.76 10.63
N ALA A 51 0.82 -20.21 9.76
CA ALA A 51 0.56 -21.25 8.76
C ALA A 51 0.19 -22.58 9.42
N ALA A 52 0.84 -22.95 10.54
CA ALA A 52 0.51 -24.12 11.34
C ALA A 52 -0.86 -24.01 12.02
N MET A 53 -1.27 -22.82 12.50
CA MET A 53 -2.63 -22.60 13.02
C MET A 53 -3.71 -22.67 11.92
N LEU A 54 -3.34 -22.40 10.66
CA LEU A 54 -4.21 -22.57 9.48
C LEU A 54 -4.20 -23.99 8.92
N ARG A 55 -3.34 -24.89 9.40
CA ARG A 55 -3.42 -26.34 9.13
C ARG A 55 -4.53 -26.98 9.97
N ASP A 56 -5.75 -26.53 9.74
CA ASP A 56 -6.88 -27.41 10.01
C ASP A 56 -6.83 -28.52 8.95
N GLU A 57 -6.27 -29.67 9.33
CA GLU A 57 -6.12 -30.82 8.42
C GLU A 57 -7.47 -31.38 7.95
N THR A 58 -8.58 -30.96 8.55
CA THR A 58 -9.93 -31.33 8.13
C THR A 58 -10.42 -30.56 6.90
N LEU A 59 -9.78 -29.43 6.56
CA LEU A 59 -10.11 -28.62 5.39
C LEU A 59 -9.40 -29.11 4.14
N ALA A 60 -10.08 -28.99 2.99
CA ALA A 60 -9.48 -29.27 1.71
C ALA A 60 -8.29 -28.31 1.44
N PRO A 61 -7.22 -28.77 0.76
CA PRO A 61 -6.06 -27.95 0.37
C PRO A 61 -6.41 -26.57 -0.21
N GLY A 62 -7.37 -26.53 -1.14
CA GLY A 62 -7.82 -25.28 -1.76
C GLY A 62 -8.50 -24.31 -0.79
N ASP A 63 -9.27 -24.82 0.17
CA ASP A 63 -9.92 -23.98 1.19
C ASP A 63 -8.89 -23.38 2.15
N ARG A 64 -7.85 -24.14 2.52
CA ARG A 64 -6.75 -23.62 3.35
C ARG A 64 -6.00 -22.50 2.64
N LEU A 65 -5.68 -22.70 1.36
CA LEU A 65 -5.04 -21.68 0.55
C LEU A 65 -5.91 -20.41 0.45
N ALA A 66 -7.22 -20.56 0.25
CA ALA A 66 -8.14 -19.44 0.20
C ALA A 66 -8.18 -18.67 1.53
N ARG A 67 -8.24 -19.37 2.67
CA ARG A 67 -8.19 -18.74 4.00
C ARG A 67 -6.86 -18.04 4.26
N PHE A 68 -5.75 -18.63 3.80
CA PHE A 68 -4.45 -17.98 3.89
C PHE A 68 -4.41 -16.69 3.08
N ALA A 69 -4.90 -16.70 1.84
CA ALA A 69 -5.01 -15.50 1.00
C ALA A 69 -5.89 -14.43 1.64
N GLU A 70 -7.03 -14.80 2.23
CA GLU A 70 -7.90 -13.87 2.96
C GLU A 70 -7.20 -13.26 4.19
N ALA A 71 -6.42 -14.05 4.93
CA ALA A 71 -5.65 -13.55 6.06
C ALA A 71 -4.60 -12.52 5.60
N LEU A 72 -3.87 -12.80 4.52
CA LEU A 72 -2.92 -11.84 3.94
C LEU A 72 -3.62 -10.54 3.53
N ILE A 73 -4.77 -10.61 2.87
CA ILE A 73 -5.57 -9.44 2.50
C ILE A 73 -6.00 -8.65 3.74
N ALA A 74 -6.47 -9.34 4.78
CA ALA A 74 -6.92 -8.72 6.02
C ALA A 74 -5.79 -8.00 6.77
N MET A 75 -4.56 -8.50 6.68
CA MET A 75 -3.37 -7.85 7.25
C MET A 75 -2.88 -6.68 6.39
N ALA A 76 -2.89 -6.84 5.07
CA ALA A 76 -2.32 -5.85 4.14
C ALA A 76 -3.20 -4.60 4.01
N ARG A 77 -4.53 -4.75 3.99
CA ARG A 77 -5.46 -3.62 3.78
C ARG A 77 -5.29 -2.49 4.80
N PRO A 78 -5.28 -2.75 6.13
CA PRO A 78 -5.05 -1.71 7.13
C PRO A 78 -3.74 -0.96 6.93
N LEU A 79 -2.65 -1.65 6.56
CA LEU A 79 -1.34 -1.02 6.35
C LEU A 79 -1.35 -0.07 5.16
N LEU A 80 -2.02 -0.42 4.06
CA LEU A 80 -2.18 0.48 2.92
C LEU A 80 -3.00 1.73 3.28
N VAL A 81 -4.04 1.57 4.10
CA VAL A 81 -4.84 2.70 4.60
C VAL A 81 -4.00 3.58 5.52
N GLU A 82 -3.24 2.99 6.45
CA GLU A 82 -2.36 3.71 7.36
C GLU A 82 -1.28 4.50 6.60
N LEU A 83 -0.66 3.89 5.58
CA LEU A 83 0.30 4.57 4.73
C LEU A 83 -0.33 5.75 3.95
N ALA A 84 -1.57 5.59 3.47
CA ALA A 84 -2.30 6.67 2.78
C ALA A 84 -2.69 7.83 3.72
N GLU A 85 -3.11 7.51 4.94
CA GLU A 85 -3.35 8.50 5.99
C GLU A 85 -2.07 9.25 6.38
N LEU A 86 -0.96 8.53 6.51
CA LEU A 86 0.35 9.11 6.77
C LEU A 86 0.76 10.06 5.65
N HIS A 87 0.69 9.62 4.40
CA HIS A 87 0.98 10.47 3.23
C HIS A 87 0.17 11.77 3.25
N ARG A 88 -1.15 11.69 3.42
CA ARG A 88 -2.02 12.88 3.46
C ARG A 88 -1.65 13.82 4.62
N ARG A 89 -1.44 13.26 5.81
CA ARG A 89 -1.07 14.03 7.00
C ARG A 89 0.26 14.75 6.81
N GLU A 90 1.28 14.07 6.32
CA GLU A 90 2.62 14.64 6.16
C GLU A 90 2.69 15.65 5.00
N CYS A 91 1.96 15.42 3.90
CA CYS A 91 1.81 16.43 2.85
C CYS A 91 1.23 17.74 3.41
N LEU A 92 0.18 17.67 4.25
CA LEU A 92 -0.38 18.85 4.90
C LEU A 92 0.61 19.55 5.84
N LEU A 93 1.38 18.79 6.63
CA LEU A 93 2.38 19.33 7.55
C LEU A 93 3.54 20.00 6.80
N LEU A 94 3.99 19.41 5.70
CA LEU A 94 5.06 19.90 4.84
C LEU A 94 4.58 20.94 3.81
N ARG A 95 3.28 21.24 3.78
CA ARG A 95 2.64 22.14 2.80
C ARG A 95 2.88 21.74 1.34
N LEU A 96 2.87 20.43 1.09
CA LEU A 96 2.93 19.82 -0.23
C LEU A 96 1.51 19.53 -0.73
N ASP A 97 1.28 19.59 -2.04
CA ASP A 97 0.04 19.11 -2.63
C ASP A 97 0.04 17.57 -2.63
N PRO A 98 -0.88 16.90 -1.90
CA PRO A 98 -0.93 15.44 -1.87
C PRO A 98 -1.09 14.81 -3.25
N HIS A 99 -1.79 15.46 -4.18
CA HIS A 99 -2.00 14.92 -5.53
C HIS A 99 -0.71 14.91 -6.36
N GLU A 100 0.12 15.95 -6.21
CA GLU A 100 1.44 16.01 -6.87
C GLU A 100 2.42 14.98 -6.28
N GLN A 101 2.25 14.61 -5.01
CA GLN A 101 3.12 13.64 -4.31
C GLN A 101 2.62 12.19 -4.40
N MET A 102 1.47 11.93 -5.03
CA MET A 102 0.92 10.58 -5.21
C MET A 102 1.91 9.54 -5.78
N PRO A 103 2.83 9.87 -6.71
CA PRO A 103 3.84 8.92 -7.17
C PRO A 103 4.72 8.36 -6.04
N LEU A 104 5.05 9.18 -5.02
CA LEU A 104 5.83 8.74 -3.87
C LEU A 104 5.07 7.71 -3.03
N PHE A 105 3.78 7.97 -2.79
CA PHE A 105 2.90 7.02 -2.10
C PHE A 105 2.73 5.73 -2.89
N HIS A 106 2.44 5.81 -4.20
CA HIS A 106 2.27 4.63 -5.07
C HIS A 106 3.49 3.73 -5.06
N GLU A 107 4.69 4.29 -5.18
CA GLU A 107 5.93 3.51 -5.15
C GLU A 107 6.06 2.69 -3.84
N ARG A 108 5.73 3.27 -2.68
CA ARG A 108 5.84 2.58 -1.40
C ARG A 108 4.71 1.59 -1.17
N ALA A 109 3.49 1.94 -1.60
CA ALA A 109 2.36 1.02 -1.57
C ALA A 109 2.61 -0.23 -2.44
N GLU A 110 3.22 -0.07 -3.61
CA GLU A 110 3.63 -1.19 -4.47
C GLU A 110 4.63 -2.10 -3.76
N ARG A 111 5.61 -1.55 -3.04
CA ARG A 111 6.55 -2.35 -2.23
C ARG A 111 5.84 -3.18 -1.15
N LEU A 112 4.84 -2.61 -0.45
CA LEU A 112 4.02 -3.36 0.49
C LEU A 112 3.24 -4.48 -0.20
N ILE A 113 2.62 -4.21 -1.35
CA ILE A 113 1.89 -5.21 -2.14
C ILE A 113 2.83 -6.35 -2.58
N ASP A 114 4.02 -6.01 -3.05
CA ASP A 114 5.03 -6.99 -3.48
C ASP A 114 5.53 -7.85 -2.32
N TYR A 115 5.68 -7.29 -1.12
CA TYR A 115 5.96 -8.06 0.08
C TYR A 115 4.89 -9.13 0.33
N PHE A 116 3.60 -8.76 0.31
CA PHE A 116 2.51 -9.74 0.51
C PHE A 116 2.40 -10.77 -0.62
N ARG A 117 2.70 -10.38 -1.87
CA ARG A 117 2.80 -11.32 -3.00
C ARG A 117 3.89 -12.35 -2.76
N GLN A 118 5.08 -11.91 -2.32
CA GLN A 118 6.20 -12.79 -2.04
C GLN A 118 5.92 -13.69 -0.83
N LEU A 119 5.29 -13.16 0.22
CA LEU A 119 4.88 -13.93 1.38
C LEU A 119 3.88 -15.02 1.00
N PHE A 120 2.90 -14.69 0.14
CA PHE A 120 1.97 -15.67 -0.39
C PHE A 120 2.69 -16.79 -1.15
N ARG A 121 3.53 -16.45 -2.14
CA ARG A 121 4.24 -17.43 -2.97
C ARG A 121 5.16 -18.34 -2.15
N THR A 122 5.79 -17.79 -1.10
CA THR A 122 6.69 -18.55 -0.23
C THR A 122 5.97 -19.65 0.53
N HIS A 123 4.74 -19.39 0.98
CA HIS A 123 3.97 -20.33 1.82
C HIS A 123 2.85 -21.07 1.07
N ALA A 124 2.44 -20.62 -0.11
CA ALA A 124 1.36 -21.24 -0.88
C ALA A 124 1.63 -22.72 -1.20
N ALA A 125 2.89 -23.07 -1.45
CA ALA A 125 3.35 -24.44 -1.69
C ALA A 125 3.07 -25.39 -0.50
N GLU A 126 2.89 -24.87 0.71
CA GLU A 126 2.52 -25.68 1.88
C GLU A 126 1.04 -26.09 1.86
N PHE A 127 0.20 -25.40 1.09
CA PHE A 127 -1.25 -25.57 1.10
C PHE A 127 -1.80 -26.23 -0.15
N ALA A 128 -1.21 -26.00 -1.33
CA ALA A 128 -1.74 -26.46 -2.61
C ALA A 128 -0.75 -27.32 -3.40
N GLN A 129 -1.25 -28.40 -4.01
CA GLN A 129 -0.52 -29.23 -4.98
C GLN A 129 -0.82 -28.85 -6.44
N ASP A 130 -1.79 -27.94 -6.66
CA ASP A 130 -2.27 -27.50 -7.96
C ASP A 130 -2.00 -26.00 -8.16
N GLY A 131 -1.20 -25.67 -9.18
CA GLY A 131 -0.81 -24.30 -9.49
C GLY A 131 -1.95 -23.40 -9.98
N ALA A 132 -3.08 -23.96 -10.43
CA ALA A 132 -4.24 -23.16 -10.82
C ALA A 132 -4.88 -22.44 -9.61
N ALA A 133 -5.04 -23.16 -8.49
CA ALA A 133 -5.58 -22.59 -7.26
C ALA A 133 -4.66 -21.51 -6.67
N GLU A 134 -3.35 -21.69 -6.78
CA GLU A 134 -2.35 -20.69 -6.40
C GLU A 134 -2.49 -19.40 -7.21
N ALA A 135 -2.59 -19.53 -8.54
CA ALA A 135 -2.75 -18.38 -9.43
C ALA A 135 -4.05 -17.60 -9.14
N ASP A 136 -5.16 -18.30 -8.92
CA ASP A 136 -6.44 -17.67 -8.59
C ASP A 136 -6.41 -16.93 -7.24
N ALA A 137 -5.80 -17.54 -6.22
CA ALA A 137 -5.65 -16.93 -4.91
C ALA A 137 -4.72 -15.70 -4.95
N LEU A 138 -3.61 -15.79 -5.68
CA LEU A 138 -2.72 -14.65 -5.89
C LEU A 138 -3.45 -13.50 -6.60
N MET A 139 -4.19 -13.79 -7.68
CA MET A 139 -4.97 -12.78 -8.41
C MET A 139 -5.99 -12.08 -7.50
N ARG A 140 -6.61 -12.80 -6.54
CA ARG A 140 -7.51 -12.20 -5.55
C ARG A 140 -6.78 -11.25 -4.59
N ILE A 141 -5.61 -11.63 -4.11
CA ILE A 141 -4.76 -10.75 -3.28
C ILE A 141 -4.45 -9.48 -4.05
N GLU A 142 -3.90 -9.61 -5.26
CA GLU A 142 -3.51 -8.48 -6.10
C GLU A 142 -4.67 -7.55 -6.39
N SER A 143 -5.80 -8.09 -6.87
CA SER A 143 -6.98 -7.31 -7.21
C SER A 143 -7.53 -6.56 -5.99
N SER A 144 -7.53 -7.20 -4.82
CA SER A 144 -8.00 -6.58 -3.58
C SER A 144 -7.08 -5.43 -3.12
N LEU A 145 -5.77 -5.63 -3.17
CA LEU A 145 -4.81 -4.63 -2.71
C LEU A 145 -4.72 -3.45 -3.68
N LEU A 146 -4.73 -3.71 -4.99
CA LEU A 146 -4.80 -2.65 -6.01
C LEU A 146 -6.11 -1.88 -5.95
N TYR A 147 -7.24 -2.54 -5.66
CA TYR A 147 -8.50 -1.84 -5.42
C TYR A 147 -8.41 -0.92 -4.20
N THR A 148 -7.77 -1.38 -3.12
CA THR A 148 -7.55 -0.56 -1.91
C THR A 148 -6.67 0.63 -2.23
N LEU A 149 -5.54 0.42 -2.90
CA LEU A 149 -4.63 1.48 -3.35
C LEU A 149 -5.37 2.53 -4.20
N LYS A 150 -6.16 2.09 -5.17
CA LYS A 150 -6.96 2.97 -6.02
C LYS A 150 -7.94 3.80 -5.19
N ARG A 151 -8.69 3.15 -4.29
CA ARG A 151 -9.65 3.82 -3.42
C ARG A 151 -8.99 4.91 -2.57
N GLU A 152 -7.85 4.62 -1.95
CA GLU A 152 -7.14 5.59 -1.12
C GLU A 152 -6.50 6.72 -1.95
N SER A 153 -6.17 6.45 -3.22
CA SER A 153 -5.67 7.47 -4.14
C SER A 153 -6.75 8.45 -4.61
N GLU A 154 -8.01 8.04 -4.56
CA GLU A 154 -9.18 8.81 -5.00
C GLU A 154 -9.94 9.45 -3.83
N ALA A 155 -9.51 9.22 -2.58
CA ALA A 155 -10.17 9.71 -1.37
C ALA A 155 -9.77 11.17 -1.06
N GLU A 156 -10.65 12.11 -1.38
CA GLU A 156 -10.57 13.55 -1.05
C GLU A 156 -10.98 13.87 0.40
#